data_AF-A0A8B3PWH7-F1
#
_entry.id   AF-A0A8B3PWH7-F1
#
_cell.length_a   1.000
_cell.length_b   1.000
_cell.length_c   1.000
_cell.angle_alpha   90.00
_cell.angle_beta   90.00
_cell.angle_gamma   90.00
#
_symmetry.space_group_name_H-M   'P 1'
#
loop_
_entity.id
_entity.type
_entity.pdbx_description
1 polymer ?
#
loop_
_entity_poly.entity_id
_entity_poly.type
_entity_poly.pdbx_seq_one_letter_code
_entity_poly.pdbx_strand_id
1 'polypeptide(L)'
;MRRLLEFVRRSRRANGSPLLRKTPAGLARRRYVVLVLALASSAMAGDLQPAGLATTRTDLNAKDQARVIAVTRPTADFSRPEQFELMQGGAGTSRKDVSRDSFSQSSANITFEEEGDFKLGNALFRKNWVSSPSSTQASDGLGPLFNERACQNCHLKDGRGRPPQGDVGTTSMFLRLARDASSAEEKAALADHEVLNFPDPVYGRQLQELAVPGLPGEGRMHVDYQERKVELTDRTVISLRKPSYSVDGLGYGPLDPRTTLSPRLTPPMIGLGLIEQIAPADILAHADPDDRDRDGISGRPNIVRDSLNGKLTLGRFGWKAQTASIRQQAADAFAGDIGISTPEEPKHWGDCTAAEAKCLDMPNGVQQRLGPVEAPPPVMDLVTFYSQNLAVPSRRDLDRPDVLAGKKTFYEIGCIACHTPKFVTRRDTPNKAQAFQLIWPYSDFLLHDMGPDLADGQAVGDATGNEWRTPPLWGIGLTGTVNGNSFFLHDGRARSLTEAILWHGGEAQKARDRFAATNAADRNALLKFLESL
;
A
#
# COMPACT_ATOMS: atom_id res chain seq x y z
N MET A 1 -5.63 84.07 -2.37
CA MET A 1 -5.49 83.98 -3.84
C MET A 1 -6.14 82.67 -4.28
N ARG A 2 -7.46 82.63 -4.52
CA ARG A 2 -8.13 82.74 -5.84
C ARG A 2 -7.54 81.83 -6.92
N ARG A 3 -8.24 80.72 -7.21
CA ARG A 3 -8.85 80.46 -8.52
C ARG A 3 -9.95 79.40 -8.42
N LEU A 4 -11.19 79.89 -8.57
CA LEU A 4 -12.37 79.18 -9.04
C LEU A 4 -12.33 79.12 -10.58
N LEU A 5 -13.05 78.14 -11.16
CA LEU A 5 -13.97 78.23 -12.32
C LEU A 5 -14.45 76.78 -12.59
N GLU A 6 -15.67 76.35 -12.24
CA GLU A 6 -16.99 76.61 -12.87
C GLU A 6 -16.94 76.38 -14.40
N PHE A 7 -17.83 75.66 -15.10
CA PHE A 7 -19.32 75.63 -15.12
C PHE A 7 -19.68 74.66 -16.31
N VAL A 8 -20.72 73.81 -16.41
CA VAL A 8 -22.13 74.07 -16.82
C VAL A 8 -22.82 72.76 -17.26
N ARG A 9 -23.96 72.45 -16.61
CA ARG A 9 -25.36 72.16 -17.10
C ARG A 9 -25.59 71.24 -18.33
N ARG A 10 -26.74 70.59 -18.55
CA ARG A 10 -28.17 70.80 -18.19
C ARG A 10 -28.93 69.54 -18.63
N SER A 11 -30.02 69.10 -18.01
CA SER A 11 -31.44 69.42 -18.31
C SER A 11 -32.22 68.09 -18.26
N ARG A 12 -33.50 67.93 -17.89
CA ARG A 12 -34.71 68.77 -17.74
C ARG A 12 -35.72 67.90 -16.93
N ARG A 13 -36.46 68.45 -15.94
CA ARG A 13 -37.91 68.83 -15.98
C ARG A 13 -38.87 67.62 -16.27
N ALA A 14 -40.05 67.46 -15.64
CA ALA A 14 -40.92 68.41 -14.95
C ALA A 14 -42.10 67.71 -14.20
N ASN A 15 -42.73 68.49 -13.31
CA ASN A 15 -44.16 68.54 -12.91
C ASN A 15 -44.80 67.32 -12.22
N GLY A 16 -45.72 67.42 -11.25
CA GLY A 16 -46.44 68.55 -10.65
C GLY A 16 -47.62 67.98 -9.83
N SER A 17 -47.81 68.53 -8.63
CA SER A 17 -48.89 68.42 -7.62
C SER A 17 -50.37 68.44 -8.14
N PRO A 18 -51.44 68.38 -7.29
CA PRO A 18 -51.71 67.61 -6.05
C PRO A 18 -53.20 67.15 -5.84
N LEU A 19 -53.50 66.60 -4.63
CA LEU A 19 -54.82 66.50 -3.90
C LEU A 19 -55.88 65.49 -4.44
N LEU A 20 -56.72 64.76 -3.68
CA LEU A 20 -57.29 64.90 -2.33
C LEU A 20 -57.90 63.55 -1.82
N ARG A 21 -58.13 63.49 -0.49
CA ARG A 21 -58.62 62.42 0.41
C ARG A 21 -60.07 61.89 0.19
N LYS A 22 -60.35 60.68 0.76
CA LYS A 22 -61.34 60.35 1.84
C LYS A 22 -61.35 58.81 2.12
N THR A 23 -60.84 58.27 3.25
CA THR A 23 -61.48 57.89 4.56
C THR A 23 -62.52 56.73 4.52
N PRO A 24 -62.86 56.03 5.63
CA PRO A 24 -62.04 55.25 6.60
C PRO A 24 -62.72 53.91 7.04
N ALA A 25 -62.14 53.20 8.03
CA ALA A 25 -62.63 52.09 8.91
C ALA A 25 -61.66 50.87 8.85
N GLY A 26 -61.30 50.12 9.89
CA GLY A 26 -61.82 49.90 11.25
C GLY A 26 -61.78 48.38 11.53
N LEU A 27 -61.37 47.98 12.76
CA LEU A 27 -61.39 46.62 13.36
C LEU A 27 -60.32 45.62 12.88
N ALA A 28 -59.57 44.83 13.68
CA ALA A 28 -59.67 44.17 15.00
C ALA A 28 -59.72 42.62 14.86
N ARG A 29 -58.69 41.96 15.42
CA ARG A 29 -58.61 40.59 16.00
C ARG A 29 -59.37 39.42 15.33
N ARG A 30 -58.63 38.37 14.93
CA ARG A 30 -58.55 37.05 15.62
C ARG A 30 -57.67 36.03 14.89
N ARG A 31 -57.09 35.13 15.70
CA ARG A 31 -56.17 34.03 15.36
C ARG A 31 -56.85 32.94 14.52
N TYR A 32 -56.11 32.38 13.57
CA TYR A 32 -56.20 30.96 13.22
C TYR A 32 -54.79 30.42 12.93
N VAL A 33 -54.46 29.33 13.61
CA VAL A 33 -53.29 28.49 13.37
C VAL A 33 -53.53 27.76 12.04
N VAL A 34 -52.61 27.91 11.09
CA VAL A 34 -52.52 27.04 9.91
C VAL A 34 -51.18 26.33 10.01
N LEU A 35 -51.26 25.03 10.28
CA LEU A 35 -50.13 24.11 10.27
C LEU A 35 -49.76 23.86 8.80
N VAL A 36 -48.70 24.49 8.32
CA VAL A 36 -48.12 24.17 7.00
C VAL A 36 -47.07 23.07 7.22
N LEU A 37 -47.43 21.84 6.86
CA LEU A 37 -46.48 20.74 6.69
C LEU A 37 -45.58 21.07 5.50
N ALA A 38 -44.41 21.64 5.79
CA ALA A 38 -43.31 21.67 4.84
C ALA A 38 -42.70 20.25 4.81
N LEU A 39 -42.98 19.51 3.74
CA LEU A 39 -42.18 18.36 3.34
C LEU A 39 -40.78 18.89 2.98
N ALA A 40 -39.89 18.91 3.97
CA ALA A 40 -38.47 19.00 3.72
C ALA A 40 -38.03 17.65 3.15
N SER A 41 -37.84 17.61 1.84
CA SER A 41 -37.09 16.56 1.17
C SER A 41 -35.65 16.62 1.69
N SER A 42 -35.38 15.95 2.80
CA SER A 42 -34.02 15.61 3.21
C SER A 42 -33.47 14.69 2.14
N ALA A 43 -32.75 15.25 1.17
CA ALA A 43 -31.79 14.50 0.39
C ALA A 43 -30.77 13.97 1.40
N MET A 44 -30.93 12.72 1.82
CA MET A 44 -29.87 11.97 2.47
C MET A 44 -28.73 11.94 1.45
N ALA A 45 -27.69 12.72 1.72
CA ALA A 45 -26.39 12.45 1.15
C ALA A 45 -26.08 10.99 1.52
N GLY A 46 -26.11 10.11 0.52
CA GLY A 46 -25.75 8.72 0.73
C GLY A 46 -24.32 8.70 1.23
N ASP A 47 -24.12 8.19 2.44
CA ASP A 47 -22.81 7.72 2.84
C ASP A 47 -22.31 6.82 1.71
N LEU A 48 -21.19 7.18 1.09
CA LEU A 48 -20.42 6.26 0.25
C LEU A 48 -19.80 5.21 1.18
N GLN A 49 -20.66 4.39 1.81
CA GLN A 49 -20.23 3.17 2.45
C GLN A 49 -19.73 2.26 1.33
N PRO A 50 -18.49 1.76 1.39
CA PRO A 50 -18.06 0.73 0.47
C PRO A 50 -19.03 -0.45 0.63
N ALA A 51 -19.80 -0.75 -0.41
CA ALA A 51 -20.91 -1.68 -0.35
C ALA A 51 -20.43 -3.02 0.24
N GLY A 52 -21.00 -3.42 1.39
CA GLY A 52 -20.74 -4.72 2.01
C GLY A 52 -19.57 -4.80 3.00
N LEU A 53 -18.84 -3.72 3.29
CA LEU A 53 -17.79 -3.70 4.31
C LEU A 53 -18.30 -3.27 5.69
N ALA A 54 -17.88 -3.99 6.74
CA ALA A 54 -18.20 -3.63 8.11
C ALA A 54 -17.47 -2.34 8.52
N THR A 55 -18.24 -1.31 8.86
CA THR A 55 -17.75 -0.01 9.37
C THR A 55 -17.72 0.08 10.89
N THR A 56 -18.14 -0.99 11.57
CA THR A 56 -18.06 -1.12 13.03
C THR A 56 -17.51 -2.49 13.42
N ARG A 57 -16.94 -2.57 14.63
CA ARG A 57 -16.39 -3.81 15.17
C ARG A 57 -17.45 -4.64 15.88
N THR A 58 -17.71 -5.83 15.36
CA THR A 58 -18.67 -6.79 15.95
C THR A 58 -18.03 -7.74 16.94
N ASP A 59 -16.70 -7.78 17.02
CA ASP A 59 -15.94 -8.69 17.87
C ASP A 59 -15.72 -8.15 19.30
N LEU A 60 -16.12 -6.90 19.57
CA LEU A 60 -15.89 -6.20 20.84
C LEU A 60 -17.20 -5.86 21.55
N ASN A 61 -17.19 -5.99 22.88
CA ASN A 61 -18.18 -5.36 23.75
C ASN A 61 -17.83 -3.87 23.98
N ALA A 62 -18.77 -3.09 24.56
CA ALA A 62 -18.59 -1.65 24.78
C ALA A 62 -17.36 -1.30 25.63
N LYS A 63 -17.01 -2.12 26.63
CA LYS A 63 -15.84 -1.89 27.48
C LYS A 63 -14.54 -2.07 26.69
N ASP A 64 -14.47 -3.13 25.88
CA ASP A 64 -13.29 -3.39 25.04
C ASP A 64 -13.17 -2.37 23.92
N GLN A 65 -14.28 -1.95 23.30
CA GLN A 65 -14.29 -0.88 22.31
C GLN A 65 -13.71 0.43 22.89
N ALA A 66 -14.15 0.82 24.07
CA ALA A 66 -13.62 2.02 24.75
C ALA A 66 -12.12 1.88 25.07
N ARG A 67 -11.67 0.67 25.46
CA ARG A 67 -10.24 0.39 25.67
C ARG A 67 -9.44 0.51 24.39
N VAL A 68 -9.92 -0.06 23.27
CA VAL A 68 -9.24 0.03 21.97
C VAL A 68 -9.09 1.48 21.56
N ILE A 69 -10.18 2.27 21.58
CA ILE A 69 -10.15 3.71 21.25
C ILE A 69 -9.14 4.47 22.13
N ALA A 70 -9.07 4.14 23.43
CA ALA A 70 -8.16 4.80 24.34
C ALA A 70 -6.68 4.48 24.04
N VAL A 71 -6.35 3.21 23.75
CA VAL A 71 -4.94 2.81 23.53
C VAL A 71 -4.42 3.17 22.14
N THR A 72 -5.29 3.24 21.12
CA THR A 72 -4.88 3.59 19.75
C THR A 72 -4.78 5.10 19.50
N ARG A 73 -5.31 5.94 20.39
CA ARG A 73 -5.20 7.41 20.28
C ARG A 73 -3.74 7.86 20.13
N PRO A 74 -3.39 8.75 19.17
CA PRO A 74 -2.06 9.32 19.09
C PRO A 74 -1.61 9.97 20.41
N THR A 75 -0.35 9.78 20.80
CA THR A 75 0.19 10.41 22.01
C THR A 75 0.34 11.93 21.85
N ALA A 76 0.24 12.62 22.97
CA ALA A 76 0.67 14.02 23.12
C ALA A 76 1.85 14.16 24.11
N ASP A 77 2.29 13.05 24.73
CA ASP A 77 3.44 12.97 25.62
C ASP A 77 4.62 12.35 24.87
N PHE A 78 5.68 13.14 24.69
CA PHE A 78 6.93 12.74 24.05
C PHE A 78 8.11 12.77 25.02
N SER A 79 7.89 12.93 26.33
CA SER A 79 8.99 12.89 27.31
C SER A 79 9.43 11.48 27.66
N ARG A 80 8.71 10.46 27.18
CA ARG A 80 8.95 9.05 27.43
C ARG A 80 8.29 8.18 26.34
N PRO A 81 8.71 6.92 26.18
CA PRO A 81 7.99 5.97 25.34
C PRO A 81 6.59 5.69 25.88
N GLU A 82 5.62 5.47 25.00
CA GLU A 82 4.33 4.90 25.39
C GLU A 82 4.49 3.43 25.81
N GLN A 83 3.54 2.95 26.62
CA GLN A 83 3.53 1.55 27.03
C GLN A 83 3.43 0.64 25.80
N PHE A 84 4.23 -0.42 25.81
CA PHE A 84 4.32 -1.44 24.75
C PHE A 84 4.93 -0.99 23.42
N GLU A 85 5.52 0.21 23.31
CA GLU A 85 6.26 0.61 22.09
C GLU A 85 7.45 -0.29 21.75
N LEU A 86 8.06 -0.91 22.76
CA LEU A 86 9.11 -1.91 22.58
C LEU A 86 8.61 -3.13 21.77
N MET A 87 7.32 -3.46 21.91
CA MET A 87 6.68 -4.65 21.36
C MET A 87 5.78 -4.28 20.17
N GLN A 88 6.37 -3.81 19.07
CA GLN A 88 5.62 -3.29 17.92
C GLN A 88 4.67 -4.31 17.26
N GLY A 89 4.97 -5.60 17.35
CA GLY A 89 4.11 -6.70 16.89
C GLY A 89 3.24 -7.30 18.00
N GLY A 90 3.03 -6.60 19.12
CA GLY A 90 2.36 -7.15 20.30
C GLY A 90 3.13 -8.31 20.93
N ALA A 91 2.43 -9.30 21.46
CA ALA A 91 3.02 -10.50 22.06
C ALA A 91 3.87 -11.32 21.08
N GLY A 92 3.63 -11.20 19.77
CA GLY A 92 4.41 -11.87 18.72
C GLY A 92 5.75 -11.20 18.40
N THR A 93 6.08 -10.05 19.00
CA THR A 93 7.33 -9.33 18.72
C THR A 93 8.56 -10.19 19.01
N SER A 94 9.49 -10.26 18.07
CA SER A 94 10.79 -10.91 18.26
C SER A 94 11.70 -10.07 19.17
N ARG A 95 12.26 -10.72 20.20
CA ARG A 95 13.23 -10.14 21.13
C ARG A 95 14.66 -10.64 20.89
N LYS A 96 14.91 -11.23 19.73
CA LYS A 96 16.24 -11.71 19.35
C LYS A 96 17.16 -10.53 19.04
N ASP A 97 18.46 -10.73 19.22
CA ASP A 97 19.45 -9.72 18.91
C ASP A 97 19.41 -9.31 17.45
N VAL A 98 19.74 -8.04 17.19
CA VAL A 98 19.79 -7.48 15.85
C VAL A 98 20.86 -8.19 15.03
N SER A 99 20.46 -8.71 13.88
CA SER A 99 21.34 -9.43 12.96
C SER A 99 20.74 -9.41 11.55
N ARG A 100 21.42 -10.07 10.60
CA ARG A 100 20.89 -10.26 9.25
C ARG A 100 19.60 -11.09 9.20
N ASP A 101 19.29 -11.81 10.27
CA ASP A 101 18.09 -12.65 10.39
C ASP A 101 17.00 -11.97 11.25
N SER A 102 17.09 -10.65 11.49
CA SER A 102 16.11 -9.91 12.29
C SER A 102 14.68 -9.95 11.73
N PHE A 103 14.52 -10.17 10.42
CA PHE A 103 13.21 -10.33 9.78
C PHE A 103 12.80 -11.80 9.60
N SER A 104 13.68 -12.76 9.94
CA SER A 104 13.48 -14.20 9.72
C SER A 104 13.09 -14.96 10.98
N GLN A 105 12.65 -14.25 12.02
CA GLN A 105 12.25 -14.86 13.30
C GLN A 105 10.76 -15.20 13.29
N SER A 106 10.39 -16.32 13.92
CA SER A 106 9.00 -16.65 14.17
C SER A 106 8.39 -15.75 15.24
N SER A 107 7.07 -15.58 15.19
CA SER A 107 6.30 -14.85 16.19
C SER A 107 6.50 -15.47 17.57
N ALA A 108 6.86 -14.65 18.56
CA ALA A 108 7.33 -15.13 19.86
C ALA A 108 6.28 -15.88 20.71
N ASN A 109 5.01 -15.84 20.32
CA ASN A 109 3.87 -16.39 21.06
C ASN A 109 3.14 -17.54 20.33
N ILE A 110 3.78 -18.15 19.32
CA ILE A 110 3.30 -19.41 18.71
C ILE A 110 3.72 -20.61 19.58
N THR A 111 3.05 -21.74 19.41
CA THR A 111 3.41 -22.99 20.12
C THR A 111 4.67 -23.63 19.53
N PHE A 112 5.20 -24.64 20.23
CA PHE A 112 6.35 -25.39 19.75
C PHE A 112 6.04 -26.16 18.46
N GLU A 113 4.84 -26.74 18.35
CA GLU A 113 4.36 -27.42 17.14
C GLU A 113 4.24 -26.45 15.97
N GLU A 114 3.67 -25.27 16.21
CA GLU A 114 3.56 -24.18 15.24
C GLU A 114 4.94 -23.66 14.79
N GLU A 115 5.96 -23.68 15.66
CA GLU A 115 7.34 -23.37 15.27
C GLU A 115 7.88 -24.41 14.25
N GLY A 116 7.42 -25.67 14.35
CA GLY A 116 7.68 -26.70 13.35
C GLY A 116 7.09 -26.35 11.98
N ASP A 117 5.82 -25.97 11.94
CA ASP A 117 5.14 -25.53 10.71
C ASP A 117 5.78 -24.27 10.12
N PHE A 118 6.17 -23.31 10.96
CA PHE A 118 6.93 -22.13 10.53
C PHE A 118 8.24 -22.51 9.83
N LYS A 119 8.99 -23.47 10.38
CA LYS A 119 10.25 -23.94 9.80
C LYS A 119 10.03 -24.70 8.48
N LEU A 120 8.97 -25.49 8.38
CA LEU A 120 8.59 -26.16 7.13
C LEU A 120 8.17 -25.17 6.05
N GLY A 121 7.37 -24.16 6.41
CA GLY A 121 7.00 -23.06 5.51
C GLY A 121 8.23 -22.26 5.06
N ASN A 122 9.17 -21.97 5.95
CA ASN A 122 10.46 -21.34 5.60
C ASN A 122 11.27 -22.21 4.62
N ALA A 123 11.30 -23.53 4.83
CA ALA A 123 11.98 -24.44 3.91
C ALA A 123 11.37 -24.39 2.50
N LEU A 124 10.05 -24.29 2.38
CA LEU A 124 9.35 -24.08 1.10
C LEU A 124 9.62 -22.68 0.51
N PHE A 125 9.62 -21.63 1.34
CA PHE A 125 9.87 -20.25 0.91
C PHE A 125 11.28 -20.05 0.33
N ARG A 126 12.26 -20.81 0.84
CA ARG A 126 13.68 -20.80 0.43
C ARG A 126 13.99 -21.79 -0.67
N LYS A 127 13.03 -22.62 -1.06
CA LYS A 127 13.24 -23.71 -1.99
C LYS A 127 13.41 -23.17 -3.40
N ASN A 128 14.53 -23.51 -4.02
CA ASN A 128 14.71 -23.30 -5.44
C ASN A 128 13.93 -24.35 -6.22
N TRP A 129 12.96 -23.89 -6.99
CA TRP A 129 12.24 -24.70 -7.96
C TRP A 129 13.11 -24.92 -9.20
N VAL A 130 12.94 -26.07 -9.84
CA VAL A 130 13.69 -26.49 -11.03
C VAL A 130 12.74 -26.76 -12.19
N SER A 131 13.23 -26.54 -13.41
CA SER A 131 12.45 -26.66 -14.65
C SER A 131 11.88 -28.06 -14.82
N SER A 132 10.61 -28.12 -15.23
CA SER A 132 9.93 -29.38 -15.52
C SER A 132 10.29 -29.97 -16.89
N PRO A 133 10.31 -31.31 -17.03
CA PRO A 133 10.23 -32.31 -15.96
C PRO A 133 11.59 -32.46 -15.25
N SER A 134 11.56 -32.76 -13.96
CA SER A 134 12.77 -32.96 -13.16
C SER A 134 12.85 -34.36 -12.55
N SER A 135 14.07 -34.90 -12.44
CA SER A 135 14.32 -36.12 -11.67
C SER A 135 14.06 -35.92 -10.17
N THR A 136 14.15 -34.67 -9.69
CA THR A 136 13.84 -34.30 -8.31
C THR A 136 12.41 -33.79 -8.24
N GLN A 137 11.45 -34.71 -8.24
CA GLN A 137 10.00 -34.39 -8.18
C GLN A 137 9.63 -33.47 -7.01
N ALA A 138 10.40 -33.51 -5.93
CA ALA A 138 10.17 -32.65 -4.78
C ALA A 138 10.40 -31.17 -5.10
N SER A 139 11.24 -30.80 -6.07
CA SER A 139 11.54 -29.42 -6.45
C SER A 139 11.10 -29.04 -7.87
N ASP A 140 10.37 -29.94 -8.53
CA ASP A 140 9.80 -29.75 -9.86
C ASP A 140 8.68 -28.69 -9.86
N GLY A 141 8.47 -28.04 -10.99
CA GLY A 141 7.37 -27.10 -11.24
C GLY A 141 7.77 -25.67 -11.54
N LEU A 142 9.07 -25.34 -11.68
CA LEU A 142 9.45 -23.99 -12.12
C LEU A 142 8.83 -23.73 -13.49
N GLY A 143 8.04 -22.65 -13.60
CA GLY A 143 7.36 -22.32 -14.84
C GLY A 143 8.34 -21.94 -15.95
N PRO A 144 7.89 -21.97 -17.22
CA PRO A 144 8.82 -21.81 -18.34
C PRO A 144 9.41 -20.40 -18.46
N LEU A 145 8.64 -19.39 -18.05
CA LEU A 145 9.02 -17.99 -17.91
C LEU A 145 8.80 -17.58 -16.45
N PHE A 146 9.77 -16.88 -15.86
CA PHE A 146 9.75 -16.52 -14.44
C PHE A 146 10.65 -15.30 -14.15
N ASN A 147 10.49 -14.69 -12.98
CA ASN A 147 11.40 -13.67 -12.46
C ASN A 147 12.43 -14.25 -11.49
N GLU A 148 12.04 -15.19 -10.64
CA GLU A 148 12.93 -15.84 -9.68
C GLU A 148 12.56 -17.30 -9.40
N ARG A 149 13.51 -18.08 -8.87
CA ARG A 149 13.31 -19.52 -8.59
C ARG A 149 12.86 -19.84 -7.18
N ALA A 150 12.80 -18.84 -6.29
CA ALA A 150 12.40 -19.00 -4.90
C ALA A 150 11.90 -17.66 -4.35
N CYS A 151 10.91 -17.69 -3.45
CA CYS A 151 10.37 -16.48 -2.82
C CYS A 151 11.47 -15.68 -2.10
N GLN A 152 12.41 -16.36 -1.43
CA GLN A 152 13.54 -15.74 -0.72
C GLN A 152 14.49 -14.97 -1.65
N ASN A 153 14.58 -15.30 -2.94
CA ASN A 153 15.46 -14.59 -3.87
C ASN A 153 14.93 -13.18 -4.15
N CYS A 154 13.60 -13.01 -4.16
CA CYS A 154 12.94 -11.70 -4.16
C CYS A 154 12.97 -11.05 -2.77
N HIS A 155 12.55 -11.80 -1.75
CA HIS A 155 12.47 -11.36 -0.36
C HIS A 155 13.77 -11.66 0.39
N LEU A 156 14.85 -10.94 0.06
CA LEU A 156 16.19 -11.19 0.62
C LEU A 156 16.16 -11.14 2.16
N LYS A 157 16.38 -12.30 2.81
CA LYS A 157 16.27 -12.44 4.28
C LYS A 157 14.95 -11.91 4.84
N ASP A 158 13.86 -12.13 4.10
CA ASP A 158 12.49 -11.70 4.42
C ASP A 158 12.35 -10.17 4.46
N GLY A 159 13.38 -9.47 3.98
CA GLY A 159 13.45 -8.03 3.85
C GLY A 159 13.11 -7.55 2.45
N ARG A 160 13.63 -6.37 2.14
CA ARG A 160 13.32 -5.66 0.90
C ARG A 160 14.17 -6.13 -0.28
N GLY A 161 13.60 -5.96 -1.46
CA GLY A 161 14.31 -6.15 -2.70
C GLY A 161 15.33 -5.04 -2.99
N ARG A 162 15.99 -5.15 -4.14
CA ARG A 162 16.92 -4.16 -4.70
C ARG A 162 16.67 -4.00 -6.20
N PRO A 163 16.83 -2.80 -6.77
CA PRO A 163 16.80 -2.59 -8.22
C PRO A 163 18.01 -3.26 -8.90
N PRO A 164 17.99 -3.45 -10.24
CA PRO A 164 19.14 -3.94 -10.99
C PRO A 164 20.40 -3.08 -10.78
N GLN A 165 21.56 -3.72 -10.75
CA GLN A 165 22.87 -3.05 -10.55
C GLN A 165 23.84 -3.24 -11.72
N GLY A 166 23.33 -3.29 -12.96
CA GLY A 166 24.14 -3.27 -14.19
C GLY A 166 24.71 -4.62 -14.65
N ASP A 167 24.80 -5.63 -13.78
CA ASP A 167 25.22 -6.99 -14.15
C ASP A 167 24.04 -7.97 -14.25
N VAL A 168 24.23 -9.05 -15.01
CA VAL A 168 23.32 -10.20 -15.06
C VAL A 168 23.32 -10.87 -13.68
N GLY A 169 22.23 -10.72 -12.92
CA GLY A 169 22.09 -11.27 -11.58
C GLY A 169 20.70 -11.06 -11.01
N THR A 170 20.41 -11.76 -9.90
CA THR A 170 19.11 -11.78 -9.23
C THR A 170 18.67 -10.36 -8.86
N THR A 171 17.61 -9.89 -9.52
CA THR A 171 16.91 -8.66 -9.18
C THR A 171 15.64 -9.01 -8.41
N SER A 172 15.32 -8.20 -7.41
CA SER A 172 14.11 -8.33 -6.60
C SER A 172 13.18 -7.16 -6.90
N MET A 173 13.18 -6.81 -8.18
CA MET A 173 12.38 -5.77 -8.78
C MET A 173 11.93 -6.25 -10.15
N PHE A 174 10.66 -6.04 -10.48
CA PHE A 174 10.09 -6.42 -11.78
C PHE A 174 9.19 -5.31 -12.31
N LEU A 175 8.79 -5.41 -13.57
CA LEU A 175 7.82 -4.51 -14.21
C LEU A 175 6.46 -5.18 -14.28
N ARG A 176 5.45 -4.62 -13.61
CA ARG A 176 4.05 -4.93 -13.89
C ARG A 176 3.66 -4.30 -15.22
N LEU A 177 2.98 -5.07 -16.05
CA LEU A 177 2.50 -4.67 -17.37
C LEU A 177 0.98 -4.61 -17.33
N ALA A 178 0.42 -3.45 -17.66
CA ALA A 178 -1.02 -3.30 -17.78
C ALA A 178 -1.38 -2.15 -18.72
N ARG A 179 -2.59 -2.22 -19.27
CA ARG A 179 -3.21 -1.20 -20.10
C ARG A 179 -4.57 -0.80 -19.54
N ASP A 180 -5.04 0.36 -19.97
CA ASP A 180 -6.39 0.82 -19.66
C ASP A 180 -7.45 -0.01 -20.40
N ALA A 181 -8.66 -0.01 -19.82
CA ALA A 181 -9.85 -0.55 -20.45
C ALA A 181 -10.18 0.21 -21.74
N SER A 182 -10.38 -0.54 -22.81
CA SER A 182 -10.58 -0.03 -24.16
C SER A 182 -12.01 -0.22 -24.67
N SER A 183 -12.72 -1.25 -24.21
CA SER A 183 -14.12 -1.51 -24.58
C SER A 183 -15.11 -1.12 -23.47
N ALA A 184 -16.41 -1.12 -23.78
CA ALA A 184 -17.45 -0.88 -22.78
C ALA A 184 -17.53 -2.03 -21.77
N GLU A 185 -17.32 -3.26 -22.23
CA GLU A 185 -17.28 -4.47 -21.41
C GLU A 185 -16.09 -4.45 -20.46
N GLU A 186 -14.89 -4.07 -20.95
CA GLU A 186 -13.70 -3.93 -20.10
C GLU A 186 -13.90 -2.86 -19.02
N LYS A 187 -14.58 -1.75 -19.35
CA LYS A 187 -14.91 -0.69 -18.38
C LYS A 187 -15.93 -1.16 -17.35
N ALA A 188 -16.92 -1.96 -17.76
CA ALA A 188 -17.90 -2.54 -16.85
C ALA A 188 -17.22 -3.52 -15.88
N ALA A 189 -16.34 -4.41 -16.38
CA ALA A 189 -15.60 -5.36 -15.55
C ALA A 189 -14.71 -4.68 -14.49
N LEU A 190 -14.13 -3.52 -14.79
CA LEU A 190 -13.44 -2.70 -13.79
C LEU A 190 -14.40 -2.09 -12.77
N ALA A 191 -15.50 -1.48 -13.24
CA ALA A 191 -16.48 -0.84 -12.38
C ALA A 191 -17.15 -1.83 -11.41
N ASP A 192 -17.30 -3.08 -11.84
CA ASP A 192 -17.86 -4.17 -11.07
C ASP A 192 -16.80 -4.93 -10.25
N HIS A 193 -15.53 -4.47 -10.23
CA HIS A 193 -14.42 -5.12 -9.52
C HIS A 193 -14.24 -6.60 -9.89
N GLU A 194 -14.51 -6.98 -11.14
CA GLU A 194 -14.22 -8.33 -11.66
C GLU A 194 -12.73 -8.48 -11.99
N VAL A 195 -12.13 -7.38 -12.46
CA VAL A 195 -10.70 -7.26 -12.72
C VAL A 195 -10.17 -5.97 -12.10
N LEU A 196 -8.86 -5.92 -11.84
CA LEU A 196 -8.21 -4.72 -11.33
C LEU A 196 -7.61 -3.86 -12.45
N ASN A 197 -7.21 -4.49 -13.54
CA ASN A 197 -6.69 -3.89 -14.76
C ASN A 197 -6.60 -4.97 -15.85
N PHE A 198 -6.14 -4.57 -17.03
CA PHE A 198 -5.95 -5.48 -18.15
C PHE A 198 -4.46 -5.68 -18.43
N PRO A 199 -3.97 -6.92 -18.55
CA PRO A 199 -2.58 -7.19 -18.88
C PRO A 199 -2.19 -6.73 -20.29
N ASP A 200 -0.89 -6.69 -20.55
CA ASP A 200 -0.38 -6.64 -21.91
C ASP A 200 -0.83 -7.91 -22.67
N PRO A 201 -1.34 -7.79 -23.91
CA PRO A 201 -1.86 -8.94 -24.65
C PRO A 201 -0.78 -9.93 -25.12
N VAL A 202 0.50 -9.53 -25.15
CA VAL A 202 1.64 -10.38 -25.54
C VAL A 202 2.38 -10.90 -24.32
N TYR A 203 2.60 -10.04 -23.32
CA TYR A 203 3.49 -10.30 -22.18
C TYR A 203 2.78 -10.49 -20.84
N GLY A 204 1.44 -10.51 -20.83
CA GLY A 204 0.70 -10.77 -19.61
C GLY A 204 0.76 -9.61 -18.59
N ARG A 205 0.75 -9.96 -17.31
CA ARG A 205 0.62 -9.05 -16.16
C ARG A 205 1.97 -8.52 -15.67
N GLN A 206 3.07 -9.17 -16.00
CA GLN A 206 4.42 -8.73 -15.64
C GLN A 206 5.50 -9.29 -16.57
N LEU A 207 6.57 -8.53 -16.77
CA LEU A 207 7.71 -8.94 -17.59
C LEU A 207 8.49 -10.08 -16.92
N GLN A 208 8.64 -11.21 -17.61
CA GLN A 208 9.41 -12.39 -17.18
C GLN A 208 10.82 -12.40 -17.80
N GLU A 209 11.82 -11.89 -17.08
CA GLU A 209 13.18 -11.76 -17.62
C GLU A 209 13.93 -13.09 -17.77
N LEU A 210 13.54 -14.14 -17.03
CA LEU A 210 14.20 -15.44 -17.03
C LEU A 210 13.32 -16.51 -17.66
N ALA A 211 13.99 -17.55 -18.19
CA ALA A 211 13.33 -18.68 -18.81
C ALA A 211 14.07 -19.99 -18.50
N VAL A 212 13.35 -21.10 -18.62
CA VAL A 212 13.92 -22.45 -18.57
C VAL A 212 14.71 -22.75 -19.85
N PRO A 213 15.65 -23.72 -19.85
CA PRO A 213 16.38 -24.09 -21.06
C PRO A 213 15.46 -24.41 -22.23
N GLY A 214 15.74 -23.82 -23.39
CA GLY A 214 14.94 -23.98 -24.61
C GLY A 214 13.98 -22.81 -24.91
N LEU A 215 13.83 -21.85 -23.99
CA LEU A 215 13.11 -20.61 -24.21
C LEU A 215 14.00 -19.38 -23.96
N PRO A 216 13.81 -18.29 -24.72
CA PRO A 216 14.30 -16.98 -24.31
C PRO A 216 13.38 -16.37 -23.25
N GLY A 217 13.94 -15.56 -22.34
CA GLY A 217 13.14 -14.65 -21.51
C GLY A 217 12.42 -13.61 -22.36
N GLU A 218 11.43 -12.94 -21.77
CA GLU A 218 10.55 -12.00 -22.48
C GLU A 218 11.25 -10.71 -22.91
N GLY A 219 12.28 -10.31 -22.19
CA GLY A 219 13.06 -9.10 -22.37
C GLY A 219 13.88 -8.83 -21.11
N ARG A 220 14.53 -7.67 -21.03
CA ARG A 220 15.23 -7.24 -19.83
C ARG A 220 14.82 -5.84 -19.39
N MET A 221 14.57 -5.66 -18.09
CA MET A 221 14.29 -4.34 -17.55
C MET A 221 15.56 -3.49 -17.59
N HIS A 222 15.44 -2.30 -18.19
CA HIS A 222 16.49 -1.30 -18.17
C HIS A 222 16.03 -0.08 -17.37
N VAL A 223 16.93 0.43 -16.51
CA VAL A 223 16.67 1.58 -15.63
C VAL A 223 17.78 2.61 -15.80
N ASP A 224 17.40 3.79 -16.30
CA ASP A 224 18.28 4.96 -16.32
C ASP A 224 17.94 5.88 -15.14
N TYR A 225 18.98 6.49 -14.55
CA TYR A 225 18.80 7.43 -13.46
C TYR A 225 19.31 8.82 -13.83
N GLN A 226 18.47 9.82 -13.61
CA GLN A 226 18.86 11.23 -13.63
C GLN A 226 18.98 11.76 -12.19
N GLU A 227 20.12 12.37 -11.87
CA GLU A 227 20.31 13.01 -10.56
C GLU A 227 19.58 14.37 -10.49
N ARG A 228 18.83 14.58 -9.41
CA ARG A 228 18.11 15.81 -9.08
C ARG A 228 18.57 16.32 -7.72
N LYS A 229 19.15 17.51 -7.69
CA LYS A 229 19.61 18.15 -6.45
C LYS A 229 18.44 18.85 -5.74
N VAL A 230 18.35 18.64 -4.43
CA VAL A 230 17.45 19.36 -3.53
C VAL A 230 18.30 19.99 -2.44
N GLU A 231 18.17 21.30 -2.25
CA GLU A 231 18.85 22.04 -1.19
C GLU A 231 17.92 22.19 0.01
N LEU A 232 18.38 21.79 1.20
CA LEU A 232 17.69 21.96 2.47
C LEU A 232 17.94 23.37 3.03
N THR A 233 17.17 23.78 4.03
CA THR A 233 17.27 25.14 4.61
C THR A 233 18.64 25.49 5.21
N ASP A 234 19.42 24.48 5.59
CA ASP A 234 20.80 24.65 6.08
C ASP A 234 21.87 24.55 4.97
N ARG A 235 21.46 24.61 3.70
CA ARG A 235 22.30 24.48 2.50
C ARG A 235 22.88 23.09 2.26
N THR A 236 22.46 22.08 3.02
CA THR A 236 22.79 20.69 2.69
C THR A 236 22.15 20.34 1.36
N VAL A 237 22.93 19.83 0.41
CA VAL A 237 22.43 19.38 -0.90
C VAL A 237 22.28 17.87 -0.90
N ILE A 238 21.06 17.39 -1.13
CA ILE A 238 20.75 15.97 -1.31
C ILE A 238 20.57 15.69 -2.80
N SER A 239 21.18 14.60 -3.29
CA SER A 239 21.04 14.16 -4.68
C SER A 239 20.04 13.01 -4.77
N LEU A 240 18.88 13.27 -5.36
CA LEU A 240 17.83 12.29 -5.58
C LEU A 240 18.00 11.63 -6.95
N ARG A 241 17.70 10.33 -7.06
CA ARG A 241 17.67 9.62 -8.35
C ARG A 241 16.26 9.58 -8.93
N LYS A 242 16.02 10.23 -10.07
CA LYS A 242 14.80 10.08 -10.86
C LYS A 242 14.98 8.96 -11.88
N PRO A 243 14.25 7.84 -11.77
CA PRO A 243 14.37 6.74 -12.73
C PRO A 243 13.56 6.97 -14.00
N SER A 244 13.99 6.35 -15.10
CA SER A 244 13.18 6.05 -16.27
C SER A 244 13.33 4.58 -16.64
N TYR A 245 12.23 3.96 -17.08
CA TYR A 245 12.14 2.52 -17.31
C TYR A 245 11.93 2.22 -18.79
N SER A 246 12.57 1.16 -19.25
CA SER A 246 12.35 0.58 -20.57
C SER A 246 12.58 -0.93 -20.55
N VAL A 247 12.23 -1.61 -21.63
CA VAL A 247 12.49 -3.04 -21.81
C VAL A 247 13.37 -3.23 -23.03
N ASP A 248 14.52 -3.85 -22.82
CA ASP A 248 15.45 -4.22 -23.87
C ASP A 248 15.17 -5.64 -24.38
N GLY A 249 15.35 -5.85 -25.69
CA GLY A 249 15.40 -7.20 -26.27
C GLY A 249 14.11 -8.00 -26.16
N LEU A 250 12.96 -7.36 -26.36
CA LEU A 250 11.63 -8.00 -26.38
C LEU A 250 11.61 -9.26 -27.29
N GLY A 251 11.37 -10.41 -26.68
CA GLY A 251 11.53 -11.73 -27.33
C GLY A 251 10.32 -12.24 -28.13
N TYR A 252 9.13 -11.66 -27.93
CA TYR A 252 7.85 -12.19 -28.40
C TYR A 252 7.04 -11.17 -29.23
N GLY A 253 7.65 -10.04 -29.60
CA GLY A 253 7.05 -8.97 -30.38
C GLY A 253 7.06 -7.62 -29.63
N PRO A 254 6.50 -6.55 -30.21
CA PRO A 254 6.36 -5.30 -29.48
C PRO A 254 5.32 -5.43 -28.37
N LEU A 255 5.54 -4.71 -27.25
CA LEU A 255 4.49 -4.43 -26.27
C LEU A 255 3.32 -3.71 -26.94
N ASP A 256 2.10 -3.86 -26.39
CA ASP A 256 0.99 -3.00 -26.81
C ASP A 256 1.37 -1.53 -26.52
N PRO A 257 1.16 -0.60 -27.46
CA PRO A 257 1.55 0.81 -27.27
C PRO A 257 0.82 1.51 -26.11
N ARG A 258 -0.25 0.90 -25.57
CA ARG A 258 -0.98 1.38 -24.38
C ARG A 258 -0.46 0.77 -23.09
N THR A 259 0.49 -0.16 -23.14
CA THR A 259 1.04 -0.82 -21.96
C THR A 259 1.88 0.15 -21.15
N THR A 260 1.57 0.22 -19.86
CA THR A 260 2.31 0.93 -18.83
C THR A 260 3.35 0.01 -18.21
N LEU A 261 4.55 0.54 -17.97
CA LEU A 261 5.61 -0.15 -17.24
C LEU A 261 5.59 0.33 -15.79
N SER A 262 5.16 -0.52 -14.87
CA SER A 262 5.07 -0.18 -13.46
C SER A 262 6.13 -0.93 -12.64
N PRO A 263 7.21 -0.25 -12.20
CA PRO A 263 8.26 -0.84 -11.38
C PRO A 263 7.75 -1.26 -9.99
N ARG A 264 8.08 -2.49 -9.57
CA ARG A 264 7.74 -3.02 -8.24
C ARG A 264 8.96 -3.62 -7.56
N LEU A 265 9.43 -2.97 -6.51
CA LEU A 265 10.44 -3.48 -5.59
C LEU A 265 9.77 -4.39 -4.56
N THR A 266 10.37 -5.54 -4.27
CA THR A 266 9.83 -6.47 -3.28
C THR A 266 9.77 -5.85 -1.86
N PRO A 267 8.61 -5.86 -1.18
CA PRO A 267 8.45 -5.36 0.19
C PRO A 267 8.95 -6.38 1.26
N PRO A 268 9.21 -5.94 2.51
CA PRO A 268 9.56 -6.86 3.59
C PRO A 268 8.34 -7.66 4.06
N MET A 269 8.58 -8.84 4.63
CA MET A 269 7.54 -9.83 4.97
C MET A 269 7.09 -9.83 6.44
N ILE A 270 7.70 -9.00 7.28
CA ILE A 270 7.40 -8.99 8.72
C ILE A 270 6.02 -8.42 9.06
N GLY A 271 5.32 -9.07 10.00
CA GLY A 271 4.07 -8.57 10.58
C GLY A 271 2.85 -8.65 9.67
N LEU A 272 2.93 -9.31 8.50
CA LEU A 272 1.81 -9.40 7.55
C LEU A 272 0.56 -10.03 8.18
N GLY A 273 0.73 -11.09 8.99
CA GLY A 273 -0.40 -11.71 9.68
C GLY A 273 -1.13 -10.74 10.60
N LEU A 274 -0.40 -9.89 11.33
CA LEU A 274 -1.01 -8.86 12.18
C LEU A 274 -1.81 -7.83 11.36
N ILE A 275 -1.30 -7.46 10.17
CA ILE A 275 -1.99 -6.55 9.23
C ILE A 275 -3.29 -7.18 8.72
N GLU A 276 -3.25 -8.46 8.34
CA GLU A 276 -4.44 -9.21 7.90
C GLU A 276 -5.55 -9.22 8.98
N GLN A 277 -5.16 -9.20 10.26
CA GLN A 277 -6.07 -9.19 11.40
C GLN A 277 -6.52 -7.81 11.87
N ILE A 278 -6.16 -6.71 11.18
CA ILE A 278 -6.76 -5.41 11.46
C ILE A 278 -8.22 -5.43 10.98
N ALA A 279 -9.16 -5.08 11.86
CA ALA A 279 -10.57 -5.04 11.50
C ALA A 279 -10.79 -4.02 10.34
N PRO A 280 -11.55 -4.34 9.28
CA PRO A 280 -11.82 -3.39 8.20
C PRO A 280 -12.32 -2.04 8.69
N ALA A 281 -13.22 -2.04 9.69
CA ALA A 281 -13.74 -0.84 10.34
C ALA A 281 -12.65 0.10 10.86
N ASP A 282 -11.55 -0.44 11.40
CA ASP A 282 -10.48 0.37 11.99
C ASP A 282 -9.65 1.07 10.89
N ILE A 283 -9.46 0.45 9.70
CA ILE A 283 -8.81 1.11 8.55
C ILE A 283 -9.76 2.11 7.90
N LEU A 284 -11.02 1.73 7.70
CA LEU A 284 -12.04 2.61 7.10
C LEU A 284 -12.30 3.86 7.95
N ALA A 285 -12.08 3.81 9.26
CA ALA A 285 -12.18 4.98 10.14
C ALA A 285 -11.14 6.08 9.84
N HIS A 286 -10.06 5.76 9.12
CA HIS A 286 -9.06 6.72 8.66
C HIS A 286 -9.31 7.23 7.23
N ALA A 287 -10.29 6.66 6.51
CA ALA A 287 -10.57 7.08 5.15
C ALA A 287 -11.29 8.44 5.12
N ASP A 288 -10.77 9.34 4.29
CA ASP A 288 -11.38 10.64 4.01
C ASP A 288 -11.25 11.03 2.53
N PRO A 289 -11.85 10.25 1.61
CA PRO A 289 -11.66 10.45 0.16
C PRO A 289 -12.09 11.83 -0.36
N ASP A 290 -12.91 12.55 0.39
CA ASP A 290 -13.44 13.87 0.03
C ASP A 290 -12.71 15.04 0.74
N ASP A 291 -11.61 14.78 1.48
CA ASP A 291 -10.84 15.79 2.25
C ASP A 291 -11.77 16.70 3.08
N ARG A 292 -12.62 16.08 3.90
CA ARG A 292 -13.71 16.78 4.61
C ARG A 292 -13.16 17.68 5.70
N ASP A 293 -12.00 17.35 6.27
CA ASP A 293 -11.32 18.18 7.26
C ASP A 293 -10.39 19.25 6.65
N ARG A 294 -10.17 19.20 5.34
CA ARG A 294 -9.39 20.17 4.53
C ARG A 294 -7.92 20.24 4.93
N ASP A 295 -7.36 19.14 5.42
CA ASP A 295 -5.92 19.05 5.67
C ASP A 295 -5.11 18.79 4.39
N GLY A 296 -5.80 18.41 3.30
CA GLY A 296 -5.24 18.13 1.97
C GLY A 296 -4.80 16.68 1.77
N ILE A 297 -5.28 15.77 2.62
CA ILE A 297 -5.03 14.32 2.56
C ILE A 297 -6.37 13.64 2.26
N SER A 298 -6.38 12.72 1.31
CA SER A 298 -7.62 12.13 0.75
C SER A 298 -7.56 10.61 0.76
N GLY A 299 -7.04 10.05 1.86
CA GLY A 299 -6.82 8.62 2.01
C GLY A 299 -8.08 7.79 1.70
N ARG A 300 -7.96 6.81 0.81
CA ARG A 300 -9.09 5.96 0.42
C ARG A 300 -8.74 4.47 0.39
N PRO A 301 -9.70 3.58 0.69
CA PRO A 301 -9.48 2.14 0.57
C PRO A 301 -9.41 1.72 -0.90
N ASN A 302 -8.67 0.65 -1.20
CA ASN A 302 -8.89 -0.10 -2.43
C ASN A 302 -9.86 -1.25 -2.14
N ILE A 303 -10.95 -1.35 -2.90
CA ILE A 303 -11.92 -2.44 -2.78
C ILE A 303 -11.59 -3.50 -3.82
N VAL A 304 -11.51 -4.74 -3.37
CA VAL A 304 -11.11 -5.88 -4.21
C VAL A 304 -12.08 -7.02 -4.02
N ARG A 305 -12.17 -7.90 -5.02
CA ARG A 305 -12.96 -9.13 -4.92
C ARG A 305 -12.10 -10.25 -4.33
N ASP A 306 -12.57 -10.85 -3.24
CA ASP A 306 -11.94 -12.04 -2.66
C ASP A 306 -12.13 -13.22 -3.60
N SER A 307 -11.04 -13.81 -4.09
CA SER A 307 -11.04 -14.96 -5.00
C SER A 307 -11.71 -16.19 -4.38
N LEU A 308 -11.67 -16.34 -3.05
CA LEU A 308 -12.18 -17.53 -2.37
C LEU A 308 -13.71 -17.59 -2.34
N ASN A 309 -14.38 -16.44 -2.17
CA ASN A 309 -15.83 -16.38 -1.98
C ASN A 309 -16.55 -15.40 -2.91
N GLY A 310 -15.81 -14.69 -3.77
CA GLY A 310 -16.32 -13.75 -4.76
C GLY A 310 -16.88 -12.44 -4.18
N LYS A 311 -16.75 -12.18 -2.88
CA LYS A 311 -17.29 -10.96 -2.26
C LYS A 311 -16.32 -9.79 -2.34
N LEU A 312 -16.84 -8.58 -2.41
CA LEU A 312 -16.04 -7.37 -2.24
C LEU A 312 -15.52 -7.30 -0.80
N THR A 313 -14.24 -6.97 -0.67
CA THR A 313 -13.54 -6.85 0.59
C THR A 313 -12.48 -5.75 0.51
N LEU A 314 -11.86 -5.44 1.65
CA LEU A 314 -10.78 -4.45 1.73
C LEU A 314 -9.48 -5.06 1.20
N GLY A 315 -8.89 -4.42 0.20
CA GLY A 315 -7.55 -4.70 -0.24
C GLY A 315 -6.50 -4.29 0.80
N ARG A 316 -5.46 -5.11 1.01
CA ARG A 316 -4.51 -4.94 2.12
C ARG A 316 -3.05 -5.04 1.69
N PHE A 317 -2.78 -5.92 0.74
CA PHE A 317 -1.42 -6.31 0.34
C PHE A 317 -1.08 -5.81 -1.05
N GLY A 318 0.21 -5.83 -1.36
CA GLY A 318 0.77 -5.15 -2.52
C GLY A 318 0.96 -3.65 -2.32
N TRP A 319 1.54 -3.01 -3.33
CA TRP A 319 1.88 -1.58 -3.32
C TRP A 319 0.69 -0.65 -3.54
N LYS A 320 -0.40 -1.15 -4.13
CA LYS A 320 -1.66 -0.43 -4.36
C LYS A 320 -2.83 -1.12 -3.66
N ALA A 321 -2.56 -1.86 -2.57
CA ALA A 321 -3.58 -2.58 -1.80
C ALA A 321 -4.45 -3.53 -2.66
N GLN A 322 -3.88 -4.15 -3.69
CA GLN A 322 -4.63 -4.89 -4.70
C GLN A 322 -5.06 -6.31 -4.29
N THR A 323 -4.59 -6.82 -3.15
CA THR A 323 -4.86 -8.20 -2.72
C THR A 323 -5.40 -8.24 -1.29
N ALA A 324 -6.42 -9.06 -1.05
CA ALA A 324 -7.16 -9.11 0.22
C ALA A 324 -6.45 -9.91 1.33
N SER A 325 -5.76 -11.00 0.96
CA SER A 325 -5.17 -11.95 1.90
C SER A 325 -3.72 -12.29 1.55
N ILE A 326 -2.97 -12.75 2.56
CA ILE A 326 -1.59 -13.24 2.38
C ILE A 326 -1.58 -14.46 1.48
N ARG A 327 -2.60 -15.32 1.62
CA ARG A 327 -2.74 -16.54 0.81
C ARG A 327 -2.88 -16.22 -0.68
N GLN A 328 -3.78 -15.28 -1.03
CA GLN A 328 -3.92 -14.87 -2.42
C GLN A 328 -2.65 -14.18 -2.92
N GLN A 329 -2.00 -13.33 -2.10
CA GLN A 329 -0.75 -12.68 -2.48
C GLN A 329 0.37 -13.68 -2.77
N ALA A 330 0.42 -14.78 -1.99
CA ALA A 330 1.35 -15.87 -2.21
C ALA A 330 1.01 -16.66 -3.48
N ALA A 331 -0.27 -16.91 -3.75
CA ALA A 331 -0.71 -17.57 -5.00
C ALA A 331 -0.36 -16.73 -6.23
N ASP A 332 -0.63 -15.43 -6.20
CA ASP A 332 -0.27 -14.48 -7.25
C ASP A 332 1.25 -14.48 -7.51
N ALA A 333 2.06 -14.57 -6.46
CA ALA A 333 3.52 -14.62 -6.56
C ALA A 333 4.03 -15.99 -7.07
N PHE A 334 3.43 -17.11 -6.66
CA PHE A 334 3.75 -18.42 -7.23
C PHE A 334 3.52 -18.44 -8.74
N ALA A 335 2.36 -17.97 -9.20
CA ALA A 335 2.02 -17.97 -10.62
C ALA A 335 2.78 -16.89 -11.40
N GLY A 336 2.87 -15.67 -10.87
CA GLY A 336 3.45 -14.51 -11.55
C GLY A 336 4.97 -14.45 -11.47
N ASP A 337 5.59 -14.82 -10.36
CA ASP A 337 7.03 -14.60 -10.17
C ASP A 337 7.86 -15.88 -10.42
N ILE A 338 7.27 -17.06 -10.17
CA ILE A 338 7.95 -18.38 -10.26
C ILE A 338 7.35 -19.25 -11.39
N GLY A 339 6.11 -18.96 -11.81
CA GLY A 339 5.39 -19.71 -12.83
C GLY A 339 4.79 -21.04 -12.36
N ILE A 340 4.47 -21.15 -11.06
CA ILE A 340 3.88 -22.34 -10.41
C ILE A 340 2.39 -22.15 -10.19
N SER A 341 1.61 -23.16 -10.55
CA SER A 341 0.17 -23.21 -10.27
C SER A 341 -0.17 -23.52 -8.82
N THR A 342 -1.22 -22.86 -8.31
CA THR A 342 -1.84 -23.11 -6.99
C THR A 342 -3.34 -23.35 -7.15
N PRO A 343 -4.07 -23.77 -6.09
CA PRO A 343 -5.53 -23.88 -6.16
C PRO A 343 -6.23 -22.57 -6.50
N GLU A 344 -5.68 -21.44 -6.03
CA GLU A 344 -6.22 -20.09 -6.26
C GLU A 344 -5.84 -19.56 -7.66
N GLU A 345 -4.64 -19.89 -8.15
CA GLU A 345 -4.15 -19.53 -9.49
C GLU A 345 -3.72 -20.79 -10.26
N PRO A 346 -4.66 -21.53 -10.88
CA PRO A 346 -4.39 -22.82 -11.53
C PRO A 346 -3.75 -22.65 -12.92
N LYS A 347 -2.67 -21.87 -13.01
CA LYS A 347 -1.93 -21.55 -14.24
C LYS A 347 -0.61 -22.35 -14.29
N HIS A 348 -0.61 -23.52 -14.91
CA HIS A 348 0.56 -24.42 -14.95
C HIS A 348 1.76 -23.90 -15.76
N TRP A 349 1.61 -22.76 -16.43
CA TRP A 349 2.66 -22.09 -17.21
C TRP A 349 2.83 -20.63 -16.77
N GLY A 350 2.41 -20.30 -15.55
CA GLY A 350 2.51 -18.94 -15.01
C GLY A 350 1.72 -17.92 -15.83
N ASP A 351 2.38 -16.82 -16.18
CA ASP A 351 1.77 -15.66 -16.86
C ASP A 351 1.82 -15.76 -18.40
N CYS A 352 2.23 -16.91 -18.95
CA CYS A 352 2.37 -17.08 -20.40
C CYS A 352 1.06 -16.84 -21.15
N THR A 353 1.15 -16.12 -22.27
CA THR A 353 -0.01 -15.75 -23.09
C THR A 353 -0.15 -16.61 -24.34
N ALA A 354 -1.27 -16.42 -25.06
CA ALA A 354 -1.46 -17.05 -26.37
C ALA A 354 -0.42 -16.60 -27.43
N ALA A 355 0.22 -15.44 -27.25
CA ALA A 355 1.32 -14.99 -28.12
C ALA A 355 2.60 -15.81 -27.91
N GLU A 356 2.69 -16.53 -26.78
CA GLU A 356 3.86 -17.27 -26.34
C GLU A 356 3.62 -18.78 -26.44
N ALA A 357 3.14 -19.24 -27.60
CA ALA A 357 2.76 -20.64 -27.81
C ALA A 357 3.84 -21.65 -27.39
N LYS A 358 5.13 -21.34 -27.61
CA LYS A 358 6.24 -22.20 -27.17
C LYS A 358 6.35 -22.30 -25.65
N CYS A 359 5.98 -21.26 -24.91
CA CYS A 359 5.88 -21.35 -23.45
C CYS A 359 4.75 -22.31 -23.06
N LEU A 360 3.56 -22.15 -23.65
CA LEU A 360 2.40 -23.00 -23.34
C LEU A 360 2.60 -24.47 -23.74
N ASP A 361 3.48 -24.75 -24.71
CA ASP A 361 3.84 -26.11 -25.12
C ASP A 361 4.89 -26.77 -24.20
N MET A 362 5.49 -26.04 -23.25
CA MET A 362 6.50 -26.61 -22.35
C MET A 362 5.89 -27.61 -21.36
N PRO A 363 6.67 -28.58 -20.85
CA PRO A 363 6.23 -29.43 -19.75
C PRO A 363 5.95 -28.61 -18.49
N ASN A 364 4.97 -29.04 -17.69
CA ASN A 364 4.70 -28.51 -16.35
C ASN A 364 5.02 -29.53 -15.25
N GLY A 365 5.02 -29.10 -14.00
CA GLY A 365 5.37 -29.92 -12.84
C GLY A 365 4.19 -30.60 -12.16
N VAL A 366 3.00 -30.61 -12.77
CA VAL A 366 1.81 -31.19 -12.15
C VAL A 366 2.02 -32.68 -11.91
N GLN A 367 1.95 -33.07 -10.63
CA GLN A 367 2.05 -34.47 -10.23
C GLN A 367 0.66 -34.98 -9.89
N GLN A 368 0.07 -35.80 -10.78
CA GLN A 368 -1.31 -36.30 -10.63
C GLN A 368 -1.59 -36.95 -9.26
N ARG A 369 -0.58 -37.58 -8.64
CA ARG A 369 -0.67 -38.18 -7.30
C ARG A 369 -0.84 -37.17 -6.15
N LEU A 370 -0.50 -35.89 -6.38
CA LEU A 370 -0.57 -34.79 -5.40
C LEU A 370 -1.72 -33.83 -5.67
N GLY A 371 -2.37 -33.92 -6.83
CA GLY A 371 -3.53 -33.11 -7.20
C GLY A 371 -3.38 -32.47 -8.59
N PRO A 372 -4.28 -31.53 -8.93
CA PRO A 372 -4.32 -30.90 -10.25
C PRO A 372 -3.34 -29.72 -10.41
N VAL A 373 -2.61 -29.33 -9.36
CA VAL A 373 -1.74 -28.14 -9.34
C VAL A 373 -0.37 -28.49 -8.77
N GLU A 374 0.63 -27.65 -9.04
CA GLU A 374 2.03 -27.88 -8.64
C GLU A 374 2.30 -27.57 -7.16
N ALA A 375 1.67 -26.53 -6.62
CA ALA A 375 1.67 -26.20 -5.20
C ALA A 375 0.30 -26.51 -4.57
N PRO A 376 0.05 -27.74 -4.08
CA PRO A 376 -1.25 -28.14 -3.52
C PRO A 376 -1.55 -27.44 -2.18
N PRO A 377 -2.79 -27.56 -1.65
CA PRO A 377 -3.20 -26.86 -0.43
C PRO A 377 -2.23 -26.98 0.76
N PRO A 378 -1.64 -28.15 1.10
CA PRO A 378 -0.68 -28.23 2.20
C PRO A 378 0.59 -27.38 2.01
N VAL A 379 1.03 -27.19 0.77
CA VAL A 379 2.17 -26.30 0.46
C VAL A 379 1.74 -24.84 0.67
N MET A 380 0.57 -24.47 0.17
CA MET A 380 0.02 -23.12 0.35
C MET A 380 -0.28 -22.79 1.82
N ASP A 381 -0.75 -23.76 2.60
CA ASP A 381 -1.02 -23.61 4.04
C ASP A 381 0.29 -23.30 4.80
N LEU A 382 1.36 -24.05 4.54
CA LEU A 382 2.66 -23.84 5.19
C LEU A 382 3.31 -22.51 4.79
N VAL A 383 3.27 -22.13 3.51
CA VAL A 383 3.81 -20.84 3.04
C VAL A 383 3.00 -19.66 3.60
N THR A 384 1.68 -19.80 3.66
CA THR A 384 0.78 -18.80 4.27
C THR A 384 1.07 -18.68 5.76
N PHE A 385 1.17 -19.79 6.48
CA PHE A 385 1.45 -19.81 7.92
C PHE A 385 2.80 -19.16 8.24
N TYR A 386 3.85 -19.49 7.48
CA TYR A 386 5.15 -18.85 7.60
C TYR A 386 5.06 -17.34 7.41
N SER A 387 4.43 -16.88 6.31
CA SER A 387 4.26 -15.46 5.99
C SER A 387 3.43 -14.70 7.04
N GLN A 388 2.42 -15.36 7.61
CA GLN A 388 1.60 -14.83 8.70
C GLN A 388 2.37 -14.65 10.01
N ASN A 389 3.39 -15.48 10.26
CA ASN A 389 4.06 -15.54 11.56
C ASN A 389 5.51 -15.05 11.54
N LEU A 390 5.96 -14.37 10.48
CA LEU A 390 7.21 -13.61 10.50
C LEU A 390 7.10 -12.42 11.46
N ALA A 391 7.88 -12.48 12.55
CA ALA A 391 7.77 -11.55 13.65
C ALA A 391 8.25 -10.14 13.29
N VAL A 392 7.56 -9.14 13.84
CA VAL A 392 8.10 -7.77 13.91
C VAL A 392 9.21 -7.75 14.95
N PRO A 393 10.41 -7.20 14.65
CA PRO A 393 11.48 -7.07 15.64
C PRO A 393 11.14 -6.04 16.71
N SER A 394 11.71 -6.19 17.91
CA SER A 394 11.54 -5.18 18.96
C SER A 394 12.12 -3.83 18.55
N ARG A 395 11.40 -2.76 18.91
CA ARG A 395 11.89 -1.40 18.72
C ARG A 395 13.16 -1.17 19.53
N ARG A 396 14.06 -0.30 19.04
CA ARG A 396 15.36 -0.03 19.66
C ARG A 396 15.38 1.38 20.23
N ASP A 397 16.29 1.67 21.17
CA ASP A 397 16.65 3.04 21.58
C ASP A 397 15.47 3.97 22.00
N LEU A 398 14.34 3.37 22.43
CA LEU A 398 13.06 4.05 22.58
C LEU A 398 13.08 5.22 23.57
N ASP A 399 13.87 5.13 24.64
CA ASP A 399 13.96 6.11 25.72
C ASP A 399 15.06 7.16 25.50
N ARG A 400 15.83 7.05 24.41
CA ARG A 400 16.85 8.05 24.10
C ARG A 400 16.23 9.41 23.82
N PRO A 401 16.77 10.51 24.39
CA PRO A 401 16.19 11.85 24.22
C PRO A 401 16.07 12.30 22.76
N ASP A 402 17.02 11.91 21.91
CA ASP A 402 17.00 12.25 20.48
C ASP A 402 15.98 11.44 19.68
N VAL A 403 15.74 10.17 20.05
CA VAL A 403 14.66 9.35 19.46
C VAL A 403 13.28 9.87 19.86
N LEU A 404 13.11 10.27 21.12
CA LEU A 404 11.87 10.88 21.61
C LEU A 404 11.59 12.24 20.96
N ALA A 405 12.62 13.09 20.82
CA ALA A 405 12.53 14.33 20.06
C ALA A 405 12.16 14.06 18.59
N GLY A 406 12.77 13.04 17.97
CA GLY A 406 12.44 12.62 16.61
C GLY A 406 11.00 12.17 16.44
N LYS A 407 10.47 11.39 17.40
CA LYS A 407 9.06 11.00 17.43
C LYS A 407 8.16 12.23 17.49
N LYS A 408 8.49 13.21 18.33
CA LYS A 408 7.75 14.49 18.41
C LYS A 408 7.77 15.21 17.06
N THR A 409 8.93 15.36 16.43
CA THR A 409 9.08 15.98 15.12
C THR A 409 8.27 15.25 14.04
N PHE A 410 8.26 13.91 14.04
CA PHE A 410 7.45 13.10 13.12
C PHE A 410 5.95 13.41 13.25
N TYR A 411 5.45 13.61 14.46
CA TYR A 411 4.06 13.99 14.72
C TYR A 411 3.78 15.44 14.28
N GLU A 412 4.65 16.39 14.65
CA GLU A 412 4.45 17.83 14.39
C GLU A 412 4.55 18.19 12.90
N ILE A 413 5.37 17.46 12.14
CA ILE A 413 5.46 17.61 10.68
C ILE A 413 4.21 17.06 9.97
N GLY A 414 3.42 16.22 10.64
CA GLY A 414 2.18 15.64 10.12
C GLY A 414 2.35 14.28 9.44
N CYS A 415 3.48 13.58 9.64
CA CYS A 415 3.71 12.28 9.03
C CYS A 415 2.66 11.24 9.45
N ILE A 416 2.15 11.35 10.67
CA ILE A 416 1.15 10.43 11.23
C ILE A 416 -0.23 10.51 10.55
N ALA A 417 -0.47 11.49 9.67
CA ALA A 417 -1.73 11.62 8.97
C ALA A 417 -1.97 10.44 8.00
N CYS A 418 -0.90 9.90 7.40
CA CYS A 418 -0.93 8.63 6.65
C CYS A 418 -0.25 7.50 7.45
N HIS A 419 0.86 7.79 8.13
CA HIS A 419 1.60 6.81 8.94
C HIS A 419 0.98 6.63 10.33
N THR A 420 -0.28 6.20 10.36
CA THR A 420 -1.07 5.98 11.57
C THR A 420 -0.35 5.02 12.53
N PRO A 421 0.00 5.45 13.76
CA PRO A 421 0.90 4.69 14.63
C PRO A 421 0.40 3.31 15.05
N LYS A 422 -0.89 3.16 15.37
CA LYS A 422 -1.39 2.06 16.20
C LYS A 422 -2.70 1.45 15.73
N PHE A 423 -2.80 0.12 15.87
CA PHE A 423 -4.05 -0.63 15.76
C PHE A 423 -4.16 -1.67 16.86
N VAL A 424 -5.39 -2.17 17.10
CA VAL A 424 -5.60 -3.39 17.87
C VAL A 424 -6.25 -4.43 16.96
N THR A 425 -5.59 -5.56 16.76
CA THR A 425 -6.12 -6.63 15.90
C THR A 425 -7.44 -7.18 16.41
N ARG A 426 -8.21 -7.82 15.51
CA ARG A 426 -9.50 -8.43 15.83
C ARG A 426 -9.35 -9.56 16.86
N ARG A 427 -10.37 -9.74 17.70
CA ARG A 427 -10.41 -10.80 18.72
C ARG A 427 -10.77 -12.16 18.11
N ASP A 428 -11.62 -12.17 17.10
CA ASP A 428 -12.18 -13.34 16.42
C ASP A 428 -11.33 -13.81 15.23
N THR A 429 -10.01 -13.60 15.29
CA THR A 429 -9.08 -14.14 14.29
C THR A 429 -8.91 -15.66 14.46
N PRO A 430 -8.73 -16.42 13.36
CA PRO A 430 -8.42 -17.85 13.44
C PRO A 430 -7.06 -18.13 14.09
N ASN A 431 -6.08 -17.23 13.96
CA ASN A 431 -4.75 -17.41 14.56
C ASN A 431 -4.67 -16.71 15.93
N LYS A 432 -4.67 -17.51 17.00
CA LYS A 432 -4.62 -17.01 18.39
C LYS A 432 -3.39 -16.16 18.69
N ALA A 433 -2.25 -16.42 18.04
CA ALA A 433 -1.04 -15.62 18.22
C ALA A 433 -1.21 -14.16 17.76
N GLN A 434 -2.15 -13.92 16.85
CA GLN A 434 -2.44 -12.60 16.30
C GLN A 434 -3.67 -11.95 16.91
N ALA A 435 -4.36 -12.62 17.84
CA ALA A 435 -5.61 -12.14 18.40
C ALA A 435 -5.41 -11.00 19.40
N PHE A 436 -6.18 -9.92 19.22
CA PHE A 436 -6.29 -8.81 20.18
C PHE A 436 -4.94 -8.22 20.63
N GLN A 437 -4.04 -8.01 19.66
CA GLN A 437 -2.71 -7.45 19.85
C GLN A 437 -2.72 -5.94 19.61
N LEU A 438 -2.14 -5.15 20.54
CA LEU A 438 -1.77 -3.77 20.26
C LEU A 438 -0.50 -3.78 19.41
N ILE A 439 -0.58 -3.21 18.22
CA ILE A 439 0.48 -3.22 17.22
C ILE A 439 0.83 -1.80 16.76
N TRP A 440 2.04 -1.61 16.24
CA TRP A 440 2.59 -0.30 15.88
C TRP A 440 3.11 -0.22 14.42
N PRO A 441 2.24 -0.37 13.41
CA PRO A 441 2.67 -0.42 12.01
C PRO A 441 3.13 0.93 11.44
N TYR A 442 2.65 2.06 11.98
CA TYR A 442 2.84 3.38 11.36
C TYR A 442 2.38 3.41 9.89
N SER A 443 1.13 3.01 9.66
CA SER A 443 0.47 2.96 8.36
C SER A 443 -1.03 2.85 8.56
N ASP A 444 -1.81 3.64 7.83
CA ASP A 444 -3.27 3.51 7.75
C ASP A 444 -3.73 2.47 6.72
N PHE A 445 -2.82 1.94 5.89
CA PHE A 445 -3.08 1.00 4.81
C PHE A 445 -4.02 1.54 3.72
N LEU A 446 -4.20 2.86 3.63
CA LEU A 446 -5.00 3.52 2.60
C LEU A 446 -4.13 3.93 1.41
N LEU A 447 -4.79 4.21 0.29
CA LEU A 447 -4.22 4.80 -0.90
C LEU A 447 -4.11 6.31 -0.75
N HIS A 448 -2.96 6.87 -1.11
CA HIS A 448 -2.70 8.31 -1.13
C HIS A 448 -2.04 8.73 -2.44
N ASP A 449 -2.43 9.87 -3.00
CA ASP A 449 -1.73 10.48 -4.14
C ASP A 449 -0.35 10.98 -3.70
N MET A 450 0.70 10.33 -4.20
CA MET A 450 2.10 10.65 -3.88
C MET A 450 2.75 11.62 -4.87
N GLY A 451 1.95 12.19 -5.78
CA GLY A 451 2.33 13.17 -6.77
C GLY A 451 2.92 12.57 -8.06
N PRO A 452 3.05 13.40 -9.12
CA PRO A 452 3.47 12.97 -10.45
C PRO A 452 4.90 12.42 -10.48
N ASP A 453 5.75 12.82 -9.53
CA ASP A 453 7.11 12.33 -9.43
C ASP A 453 7.19 10.88 -8.94
N LEU A 454 6.19 10.39 -8.21
CA LEU A 454 6.08 9.00 -7.76
C LEU A 454 5.01 8.21 -8.52
N ALA A 455 4.46 8.77 -9.59
CA ALA A 455 3.48 8.08 -10.43
C ALA A 455 4.13 6.94 -11.22
N ASP A 456 3.44 5.79 -11.29
CA ASP A 456 3.76 4.70 -12.22
C ASP A 456 2.83 4.68 -13.45
N GLY A 457 1.84 5.57 -13.48
CA GLY A 457 0.86 5.68 -14.56
C GLY A 457 -0.12 4.51 -14.66
N GLN A 458 -0.02 3.52 -13.77
CA GLN A 458 -0.77 2.28 -13.85
C GLN A 458 -1.92 2.26 -12.83
N ALA A 459 -3.15 2.24 -13.33
CA ALA A 459 -4.32 2.00 -12.50
C ALA A 459 -4.39 0.52 -12.05
N VAL A 460 -4.81 0.29 -10.79
CA VAL A 460 -4.99 -1.05 -10.21
C VAL A 460 -6.20 -1.05 -9.28
N GLY A 461 -7.33 -1.55 -9.78
CA GLY A 461 -8.62 -1.49 -9.12
C GLY A 461 -9.03 -0.04 -8.95
N ASP A 462 -9.32 0.35 -7.72
CA ASP A 462 -9.67 1.73 -7.42
C ASP A 462 -8.45 2.66 -7.49
N ALA A 463 -7.22 2.17 -7.30
CA ALA A 463 -6.01 3.00 -7.28
C ALA A 463 -5.65 3.58 -8.65
N THR A 464 -5.41 4.89 -8.72
CA THR A 464 -4.85 5.57 -9.90
C THR A 464 -3.34 5.33 -10.02
N GLY A 465 -2.74 5.80 -11.12
CA GLY A 465 -1.29 5.75 -11.33
C GLY A 465 -0.44 6.55 -10.33
N ASN A 466 -1.03 7.52 -9.61
CA ASN A 466 -0.31 8.33 -8.62
C ASN A 466 -0.43 7.78 -7.19
N GLU A 467 -1.35 6.84 -6.99
CA GLU A 467 -1.70 6.39 -5.65
C GLU A 467 -0.92 5.17 -5.22
N TRP A 468 -0.54 5.19 -3.94
CA TRP A 468 0.20 4.13 -3.29
C TRP A 468 -0.38 3.86 -1.93
N ARG A 469 -0.40 2.58 -1.54
CA ARG A 469 -0.74 2.18 -0.18
C ARG A 469 0.37 2.63 0.76
N THR A 470 0.04 3.27 1.88
CA THR A 470 1.02 3.59 2.93
C THR A 470 1.71 2.30 3.44
N PRO A 471 3.02 2.10 3.25
CA PRO A 471 3.70 0.90 3.75
C PRO A 471 3.94 1.01 5.28
N PRO A 472 3.89 -0.10 6.04
CA PRO A 472 4.25 -0.07 7.46
C PRO A 472 5.73 0.29 7.64
N LEU A 473 6.04 1.07 8.69
CA LEU A 473 7.39 1.53 9.02
C LEU A 473 8.10 0.68 10.09
N TRP A 474 7.42 -0.29 10.72
CA TRP A 474 8.11 -1.19 11.66
C TRP A 474 9.28 -1.90 10.98
N GLY A 475 10.39 -2.06 11.71
CA GLY A 475 11.63 -2.63 11.17
C GLY A 475 12.34 -1.80 10.10
N ILE A 476 11.84 -0.62 9.67
CA ILE A 476 12.47 0.15 8.58
C ILE A 476 13.94 0.48 8.86
N GLY A 477 14.28 0.73 10.14
CA GLY A 477 15.65 1.00 10.58
C GLY A 477 16.61 -0.18 10.46
N LEU A 478 16.10 -1.41 10.28
CA LEU A 478 16.91 -2.61 10.11
C LEU A 478 17.16 -3.00 8.65
N THR A 479 16.62 -2.25 7.68
CA THR A 479 16.78 -2.55 6.24
C THR A 479 18.25 -2.72 5.86
N GLY A 480 19.12 -1.79 6.28
CA GLY A 480 20.56 -1.86 6.02
C GLY A 480 21.21 -3.11 6.61
N THR A 481 20.85 -3.47 7.84
CA THR A 481 21.38 -4.65 8.54
C THR A 481 20.94 -5.96 7.89
N VAL A 482 19.66 -6.08 7.51
CA VAL A 482 19.09 -7.32 6.95
C VAL A 482 19.54 -7.52 5.50
N ASN A 483 19.36 -6.50 4.67
CA ASN A 483 19.51 -6.60 3.21
C ASN A 483 20.92 -6.28 2.72
N GLY A 484 21.77 -5.63 3.55
CA GLY A 484 23.07 -5.11 3.12
C GLY A 484 22.99 -3.96 2.11
N ASN A 485 21.79 -3.37 1.95
CA ASN A 485 21.50 -2.24 1.09
C ASN A 485 20.39 -1.37 1.72
N SER A 486 20.11 -0.20 1.14
CA SER A 486 19.09 0.72 1.65
C SER A 486 18.32 1.33 0.48
N PHE A 487 17.40 0.55 -0.09
CA PHE A 487 16.49 1.02 -1.12
C PHE A 487 15.06 1.13 -0.59
N PHE A 488 14.43 2.27 -0.86
CA PHE A 488 13.09 2.59 -0.39
C PHE A 488 12.18 3.04 -1.54
N LEU A 489 10.89 3.16 -1.22
CA LEU A 489 9.79 3.42 -2.15
C LEU A 489 9.50 2.21 -3.06
N HIS A 490 8.46 2.34 -3.89
CA HIS A 490 7.93 1.25 -4.68
C HIS A 490 8.88 0.72 -5.76
N ASP A 491 9.92 1.47 -6.09
CA ASP A 491 10.86 1.18 -7.17
C ASP A 491 12.33 1.24 -6.76
N GLY A 492 12.60 1.43 -5.46
CA GLY A 492 13.96 1.48 -4.93
C GLY A 492 14.78 2.71 -5.32
N ARG A 493 14.15 3.79 -5.82
CA ARG A 493 14.89 4.99 -6.25
C ARG A 493 15.64 5.67 -5.10
N ALA A 494 15.08 5.65 -3.89
CA ALA A 494 15.63 6.31 -2.72
C ALA A 494 16.69 5.44 -2.04
N ARG A 495 17.89 5.98 -1.84
CA ARG A 495 19.05 5.29 -1.22
C ARG A 495 19.17 5.50 0.29
N SER A 496 18.29 6.33 0.86
CA SER A 496 18.25 6.65 2.28
C SER A 496 16.85 7.07 2.71
N LEU A 497 16.59 7.10 4.01
CA LEU A 497 15.34 7.63 4.56
C LEU A 497 15.14 9.10 4.20
N THR A 498 16.22 9.90 4.18
CA THR A 498 16.18 11.30 3.74
C THR A 498 15.75 11.41 2.28
N GLU A 499 16.34 10.62 1.38
CA GLU A 499 15.90 10.61 -0.03
C GLU A 499 14.44 10.18 -0.13
N ALA A 500 14.01 9.15 0.63
CA ALA A 500 12.64 8.66 0.61
C ALA A 500 11.65 9.75 1.03
N ILE A 501 11.92 10.46 2.13
CA ILE A 501 11.11 11.60 2.59
C ILE A 501 11.05 12.68 1.50
N LEU A 502 12.19 13.05 0.92
CA LEU A 502 12.26 14.11 -0.11
C LEU A 502 11.57 13.75 -1.44
N TRP A 503 11.25 12.48 -1.67
CA TRP A 503 10.43 12.05 -2.81
C TRP A 503 8.92 12.19 -2.57
N HIS A 504 8.46 12.37 -1.33
CA HIS A 504 7.03 12.51 -1.04
C HIS A 504 6.48 13.78 -1.71
N GLY A 505 5.53 13.61 -2.63
CA GLY A 505 4.76 14.67 -3.28
C GLY A 505 3.28 14.54 -2.97
N GLY A 506 2.43 15.13 -3.82
CA GLY A 506 0.97 15.01 -3.70
C GLY A 506 0.46 15.42 -2.32
N GLU A 507 -0.32 14.54 -1.69
CA GLU A 507 -0.87 14.73 -0.34
C GLU A 507 0.23 14.94 0.71
N ALA A 508 1.37 14.25 0.56
CA ALA A 508 2.49 14.31 1.50
C ALA A 508 3.44 15.51 1.29
N GLN A 509 3.21 16.36 0.28
CA GLN A 509 4.06 17.50 -0.05
C GLN A 509 4.28 18.44 1.15
N LYS A 510 3.20 18.78 1.89
CA LYS A 510 3.29 19.69 3.05
C LYS A 510 4.18 19.13 4.16
N ALA A 511 4.17 17.81 4.37
CA ALA A 511 5.01 17.15 5.37
C ALA A 511 6.47 17.10 4.90
N ARG A 512 6.72 16.78 3.62
CA ARG A 512 8.06 16.86 3.03
C ARG A 512 8.67 18.25 3.17
N ASP A 513 7.93 19.28 2.79
CA ASP A 513 8.44 20.67 2.80
C ASP A 513 8.76 21.13 4.23
N ARG A 514 7.93 20.74 5.20
CA ARG A 514 8.22 20.93 6.62
C ARG A 514 9.50 20.20 7.05
N PHE A 515 9.71 18.95 6.61
CA PHE A 515 10.98 18.25 6.86
C PHE A 515 12.19 18.98 6.28
N ALA A 516 12.11 19.47 5.04
CA ALA A 516 13.19 20.22 4.40
C ALA A 516 13.46 21.60 5.07
N ALA A 517 12.43 22.18 5.69
CA ALA A 517 12.48 23.44 6.44
C ALA A 517 13.01 23.30 7.87
N THR A 518 12.83 22.14 8.50
CA THR A 518 13.29 21.84 9.86
C THR A 518 14.81 21.95 9.97
N ASN A 519 15.35 22.38 11.13
CA ASN A 519 16.79 22.49 11.33
C ASN A 519 17.50 21.11 11.35
N ALA A 520 18.82 21.10 11.20
CA ALA A 520 19.59 19.86 11.09
C ALA A 520 19.45 18.92 12.30
N ALA A 521 19.37 19.46 13.52
CA ALA A 521 19.27 18.66 14.73
C ALA A 521 17.94 17.90 14.79
N ASP A 522 16.83 18.59 14.51
CA ASP A 522 15.49 18.00 14.52
C ASP A 522 15.30 17.02 13.34
N ARG A 523 15.85 17.31 12.15
CA ARG A 523 15.85 16.34 11.04
C ARG A 523 16.62 15.07 11.42
N ASN A 524 17.79 15.21 12.02
CA ASN A 524 18.58 14.06 12.48
C ASN A 524 17.85 13.28 13.59
N ALA A 525 17.17 13.98 14.50
CA ALA A 525 16.35 13.34 15.52
C ALA A 525 15.22 12.51 14.89
N LEU A 526 14.49 13.06 13.90
CA LEU A 526 13.46 12.32 13.17
C LEU A 526 14.03 11.08 12.48
N LEU A 527 15.20 11.17 11.85
CA LEU A 527 15.86 10.02 11.25
C LEU A 527 16.21 8.94 12.29
N LYS A 528 16.72 9.33 13.47
CA LYS A 528 16.96 8.38 14.58
C LYS A 528 15.68 7.74 15.08
N PHE A 529 14.56 8.47 15.07
CA PHE A 529 13.26 7.88 15.36
C PHE A 529 12.90 6.79 14.34
N LEU A 530 13.02 7.07 13.05
CA LEU A 530 12.75 6.06 12.00
C LEU A 530 13.73 4.88 12.07
N GLU A 531 15.00 5.12 12.34
CA GLU A 531 16.03 4.09 12.54
C GLU A 531 15.77 3.24 13.79
N SER A 532 15.04 3.77 14.77
CA SER A 532 14.62 3.04 15.97
C SER A 532 13.51 2.02 15.70
N LEU A 533 12.70 2.23 14.64
CA LEU A 533 11.56 1.39 14.25
C LEU A 533 12.01 0.07 13.63
#